data_AF-A0A7Z2JCM0-F1
#
_entry.id   AF-A0A7Z2JCM0-F1
#
_cell.length_a   1.000
_cell.length_b   1.000
_cell.length_c   1.000
_cell.angle_alpha   90.00
_cell.angle_beta   90.00
_cell.angle_gamma   90.00
#
_symmetry.space_group_name_H-M   'P 1'
#
loop_
_entity.id
_entity.type
_entity.pdbx_description
1 polymer ?
#
loop_
_entity_poly.entity_id
_entity_poly.type
_entity_poly.pdbx_seq_one_letter_code
_entity_poly.pdbx_strand_id
1 'polypeptide(L)'
;MTSRAPRPSPTLAPDLQLGEPMTDTMHAGFVALLDALALASDETWIGAFDAWAAHTKQHFAQEEAWMEELNFGPRHCHAGQHRHVLNVAGEVRRQVADEGRFETGRQLVRELREWFAWHVKSMDALMVEGLRERGIAKADQVDQVDQVDQVDQVDQVDQVV
;
A
#
# COMPACT_ATOMS: atom_id res chain seq x y z
N MET A 1 -22.62 24.94 6.87
CA MET A 1 -21.36 24.19 6.97
C MET A 1 -21.71 22.72 7.00
N THR A 2 -21.66 22.02 5.86
CA THR A 2 -21.96 20.59 5.82
C THR A 2 -20.74 19.82 6.33
N SER A 3 -20.84 19.31 7.54
CA SER A 3 -19.87 18.35 8.07
C SER A 3 -19.86 17.13 7.17
N ARG A 4 -18.74 16.88 6.48
CA ARG A 4 -18.52 15.64 5.74
C ARG A 4 -18.39 14.55 6.78
N ALA A 5 -19.36 13.64 6.86
CA ALA A 5 -19.21 12.42 7.65
C ALA A 5 -17.92 11.69 7.24
N PRO A 6 -17.14 11.12 8.18
CA PRO A 6 -15.98 10.33 7.83
C PRO A 6 -16.44 9.18 6.94
N ARG A 7 -15.88 9.10 5.73
CA ARG A 7 -16.08 7.91 4.89
C ARG A 7 -15.47 6.74 5.66
N PRO A 8 -16.21 5.65 5.92
CA PRO A 8 -15.60 4.48 6.52
C PRO A 8 -14.40 4.08 5.67
N SER A 9 -13.25 3.88 6.32
CA SER A 9 -12.11 3.27 5.65
C SER A 9 -12.60 1.96 5.02
N PRO A 10 -12.23 1.67 3.76
CA PRO A 10 -12.65 0.43 3.13
C PRO A 10 -12.22 -0.74 4.00
N THR A 11 -13.19 -1.52 4.48
CA THR A 11 -12.92 -2.67 5.33
C THR A 11 -12.48 -3.83 4.44
N LEU A 12 -11.22 -4.26 4.59
CA LEU A 12 -10.68 -5.44 3.92
C LEU A 12 -11.48 -6.69 4.35
N ALA A 13 -11.83 -7.54 3.37
CA ALA A 13 -12.56 -8.77 3.65
C ALA A 13 -11.80 -9.65 4.67
N PRO A 14 -12.48 -10.32 5.62
CA PRO A 14 -11.80 -11.07 6.69
C PRO A 14 -10.81 -12.13 6.20
N ASP A 15 -11.04 -12.72 5.03
CA ASP A 15 -10.17 -13.74 4.44
C ASP A 15 -8.92 -13.17 3.74
N LEU A 16 -8.81 -11.84 3.63
CA LEU A 16 -7.63 -11.12 3.16
C LEU A 16 -6.88 -10.42 4.29
N GLN A 17 -7.41 -10.45 5.52
CA GLN A 17 -6.71 -9.89 6.68
C GLN A 17 -5.61 -10.84 7.11
N LEU A 18 -4.37 -10.36 7.08
CA LEU A 18 -3.23 -11.11 7.57
C LEU A 18 -2.95 -10.81 9.03
N GLY A 19 -3.49 -9.73 9.61
CA GLY A 19 -3.34 -9.36 11.01
C GLY A 19 -2.03 -8.62 11.31
N GLU A 20 -1.46 -7.96 10.31
CA GLU A 20 -0.38 -6.99 10.46
C GLU A 20 -0.95 -5.63 10.00
N PRO A 21 -1.09 -4.64 10.91
CA PRO A 21 -1.87 -3.44 10.62
C PRO A 21 -1.47 -2.65 9.37
N MET A 22 -0.17 -2.56 9.07
CA MET A 22 0.28 -1.79 7.91
C MET A 22 -0.01 -2.54 6.61
N THR A 23 0.25 -3.84 6.57
CA THR A 23 -0.07 -4.75 5.47
C THR A 23 -1.57 -4.73 5.19
N ASP A 24 -2.41 -4.93 6.21
CA ASP A 24 -3.87 -4.94 6.07
C ASP A 24 -4.39 -3.57 5.57
N THR A 25 -3.77 -2.46 5.98
CA THR A 25 -4.10 -1.11 5.49
C THR A 25 -3.74 -0.94 4.01
N MET A 26 -2.56 -1.39 3.58
CA MET A 26 -2.14 -1.35 2.18
C MET A 26 -3.03 -2.24 1.31
N HIS A 27 -3.37 -3.45 1.78
CA HIS A 27 -4.26 -4.37 1.09
C HIS A 27 -5.68 -3.81 0.97
N ALA A 28 -6.21 -3.17 2.01
CA ALA A 28 -7.48 -2.46 1.96
C ALA A 28 -7.48 -1.35 0.91
N GLY A 29 -6.39 -0.56 0.84
CA GLY A 29 -6.21 0.48 -0.17
C GLY A 29 -6.18 -0.07 -1.60
N PHE A 30 -5.50 -1.20 -1.81
CA PHE A 30 -5.44 -1.89 -3.11
C PHE A 30 -6.85 -2.28 -3.58
N VAL A 31 -7.61 -2.97 -2.73
CA VAL A 31 -8.96 -3.45 -3.06
C VAL A 31 -9.90 -2.28 -3.32
N ALA A 32 -9.86 -1.23 -2.49
CA ALA A 32 -10.72 -0.07 -2.65
C ALA A 32 -10.46 0.70 -3.95
N LEU A 33 -9.20 0.85 -4.34
CA LEU A 33 -8.85 1.48 -5.61
C LEU A 33 -9.22 0.60 -6.81
N LEU A 34 -9.13 -0.73 -6.66
CA LEU A 34 -9.59 -1.67 -7.68
C LEU A 34 -11.12 -1.69 -7.83
N ASP A 35 -11.87 -1.50 -6.72
CA ASP A 35 -13.31 -1.27 -6.72
C ASP A 35 -13.67 0.03 -7.45
N ALA A 36 -12.98 1.12 -7.14
CA ALA A 36 -13.19 2.40 -7.80
C ALA A 36 -12.90 2.31 -9.31
N LEU A 37 -11.82 1.61 -9.69
CA LEU A 37 -11.46 1.36 -11.08
C LEU A 37 -12.51 0.50 -11.82
N ALA A 38 -13.08 -0.50 -11.15
CA ALA A 38 -14.14 -1.34 -11.73
C ALA A 38 -15.42 -0.54 -12.04
N LEU A 39 -15.72 0.47 -11.20
CA LEU A 39 -16.89 1.34 -11.34
C LEU A 39 -16.67 2.56 -12.24
N ALA A 40 -15.43 2.81 -12.67
CA ALA A 40 -15.10 3.96 -13.49
C ALA A 40 -15.72 3.87 -14.90
N SER A 41 -16.23 5.01 -15.37
CA SER A 41 -16.58 5.20 -16.77
C SER A 41 -15.33 5.28 -17.64
N ASP A 42 -15.45 5.10 -18.94
CA ASP A 42 -14.30 5.16 -19.87
C ASP A 42 -13.55 6.51 -19.73
N GLU A 43 -14.27 7.62 -19.53
CA GLU A 43 -13.69 8.96 -19.36
C GLU A 43 -12.87 9.11 -18.07
N THR A 44 -13.22 8.34 -17.02
CA THR A 44 -12.60 8.43 -15.69
C THR A 44 -11.64 7.27 -15.41
N TRP A 45 -11.63 6.26 -16.27
CA TRP A 45 -10.92 4.99 -16.05
C TRP A 45 -9.41 5.17 -15.94
N ILE A 46 -8.79 5.95 -16.83
CA ILE A 46 -7.33 6.19 -16.80
C ILE A 46 -6.90 6.85 -15.48
N GLY A 47 -7.67 7.83 -14.99
CA GLY A 47 -7.37 8.49 -13.71
C GLY A 47 -7.48 7.53 -12.52
N ALA A 48 -8.53 6.68 -12.51
CA ALA A 48 -8.68 5.65 -11.49
C ALA A 48 -7.57 4.58 -11.57
N PHE A 49 -7.15 4.22 -12.79
CA PHE A 49 -6.09 3.26 -13.02
C PHE A 49 -4.75 3.77 -12.49
N ASP A 50 -4.43 5.04 -12.76
CA ASP A 50 -3.18 5.66 -12.31
C ASP A 50 -3.12 5.76 -10.78
N ALA A 51 -4.25 6.02 -10.13
CA ALA A 51 -4.34 5.99 -8.67
C ALA A 51 -4.09 4.59 -8.11
N TRP A 52 -4.74 3.56 -8.68
CA TRP A 52 -4.50 2.17 -8.30
C TRP A 52 -3.03 1.76 -8.52
N ALA A 53 -2.48 2.03 -9.70
CA ALA A 53 -1.11 1.65 -10.04
C ALA A 53 -0.06 2.37 -9.16
N ALA A 54 -0.31 3.61 -8.75
CA ALA A 54 0.55 4.34 -7.83
C ALA A 54 0.56 3.69 -6.43
N HIS A 55 -0.62 3.36 -5.90
CA HIS A 55 -0.76 2.65 -4.63
C HIS A 55 -0.08 1.28 -4.67
N THR A 56 -0.34 0.49 -5.73
CA THR A 56 0.26 -0.84 -5.90
C THR A 56 1.78 -0.80 -5.93
N LYS A 57 2.39 0.22 -6.56
CA LYS A 57 3.86 0.39 -6.55
C LYS A 57 4.40 0.67 -5.15
N GLN A 58 3.73 1.52 -4.38
CA GLN A 58 4.13 1.84 -3.00
C GLN A 58 3.99 0.61 -2.09
N HIS A 59 2.87 -0.09 -2.22
CA HIS A 59 2.61 -1.36 -1.54
C HIS A 59 3.72 -2.38 -1.83
N PHE A 60 3.99 -2.70 -3.09
CA PHE A 60 5.02 -3.67 -3.45
C PHE A 60 6.43 -3.23 -3.02
N ALA A 61 6.76 -1.94 -3.12
CA ALA A 61 8.05 -1.43 -2.66
C ALA A 61 8.24 -1.61 -1.15
N GLN A 62 7.18 -1.42 -0.36
CA GLN A 62 7.23 -1.62 1.08
C GLN A 62 7.44 -3.10 1.43
N GLU A 63 6.70 -4.01 0.79
CA GLU A 63 6.87 -5.44 1.04
C GLU A 63 8.24 -5.95 0.58
N GLU A 64 8.75 -5.43 -0.54
CA GLU A 64 10.11 -5.75 -1.00
C GLU A 64 11.17 -5.29 -0.01
N ALA A 65 11.02 -4.11 0.59
CA ALA A 65 11.92 -3.63 1.65
C ALA A 65 11.89 -4.55 2.88
N TRP A 66 10.69 -4.96 3.33
CA TRP A 66 10.57 -5.94 4.42
C TRP A 66 11.19 -7.29 4.08
N MET A 67 11.00 -7.78 2.85
CA MET A 67 11.62 -9.03 2.42
C MET A 67 13.15 -8.94 2.42
N GLU A 68 13.72 -7.76 2.15
CA GLU A 68 15.16 -7.53 2.28
C GLU A 68 15.61 -7.53 3.74
N GLU A 69 14.92 -6.80 4.62
CA GLU A 69 15.23 -6.74 6.06
C GLU A 69 15.15 -8.13 6.73
N LEU A 70 14.18 -8.94 6.35
CA LEU A 70 14.00 -10.30 6.86
C LEU A 70 15.05 -11.29 6.33
N ASN A 71 15.80 -10.93 5.28
CA ASN A 71 16.52 -11.89 4.45
C ASN A 71 15.61 -13.04 3.99
N PHE A 72 14.44 -12.67 3.46
CA PHE A 72 13.34 -13.59 3.17
C PHE A 72 13.70 -14.55 2.02
N GLY A 73 13.66 -15.85 2.29
CA GLY A 73 14.07 -16.90 1.35
C GLY A 73 13.41 -16.81 -0.03
N PRO A 74 12.07 -16.77 -0.13
CA PRO A 74 11.37 -16.74 -1.42
C PRO A 74 11.23 -15.34 -2.03
N ARG A 75 12.01 -14.34 -1.60
CA ARG A 75 11.97 -12.96 -2.08
C ARG A 75 12.00 -12.82 -3.60
N HIS A 76 12.84 -13.60 -4.29
CA HIS A 76 12.97 -13.52 -5.74
C HIS A 76 11.70 -13.92 -6.49
N CYS A 77 11.02 -14.98 -6.02
CA CYS A 77 9.75 -15.41 -6.61
C CYS A 77 8.65 -14.37 -6.34
N HIS A 78 8.64 -13.80 -5.14
CA HIS A 78 7.67 -12.79 -4.72
C HIS A 78 7.80 -11.50 -5.54
N ALA A 79 8.97 -10.86 -5.54
CA ALA A 79 9.22 -9.66 -6.34
C ALA A 79 9.05 -9.93 -7.86
N GLY A 80 9.22 -11.18 -8.29
CA GLY A 80 8.90 -11.61 -9.66
C GLY A 80 7.42 -11.46 -10.00
N GLN A 81 6.51 -11.83 -9.09
CA GLN A 81 5.07 -11.64 -9.26
C GLN A 81 4.70 -10.15 -9.31
N HIS A 82 5.24 -9.33 -8.42
CA HIS A 82 5.05 -7.88 -8.42
C HIS A 82 5.43 -7.25 -9.76
N ARG A 83 6.63 -7.57 -10.25
CA ARG A 83 7.10 -7.05 -11.54
C ARG A 83 6.24 -7.52 -12.70
N HIS A 84 5.78 -8.78 -12.68
CA HIS A 84 4.87 -9.27 -13.70
C HIS A 84 3.55 -8.47 -13.75
N VAL A 85 2.92 -8.27 -12.59
CA VAL A 85 1.69 -7.47 -12.48
C VAL A 85 1.90 -6.04 -12.98
N LEU A 86 2.96 -5.35 -12.54
CA LEU A 86 3.22 -3.98 -12.96
C LEU A 86 3.51 -3.86 -14.46
N ASN A 87 4.17 -4.86 -15.06
CA ASN A 87 4.43 -4.88 -16.50
C ASN A 87 3.14 -5.06 -17.31
N VAL A 88 2.31 -6.04 -16.93
CA VAL A 88 1.01 -6.28 -17.60
C VAL A 88 0.09 -5.07 -17.43
N ALA A 89 0.02 -4.50 -16.23
CA ALA A 89 -0.72 -3.29 -15.94
C ALA A 89 -0.27 -2.12 -16.82
N GLY A 90 1.04 -1.89 -16.92
CA GLY A 90 1.60 -0.85 -17.79
C GLY A 90 1.21 -1.03 -19.25
N GLU A 91 1.25 -2.25 -19.77
CA GLU A 91 0.86 -2.55 -21.15
C GLU A 91 -0.63 -2.30 -21.40
N VAL A 92 -1.51 -2.82 -20.53
CA VAL A 92 -2.96 -2.61 -20.64
C VAL A 92 -3.29 -1.12 -20.57
N ARG A 93 -2.64 -0.36 -19.67
CA ARG A 93 -2.82 1.08 -19.59
C ARG A 93 -2.50 1.78 -20.91
N ARG A 94 -1.40 1.41 -21.59
CA ARG A 94 -1.06 1.98 -22.92
C ARG A 94 -2.14 1.66 -23.94
N GLN A 95 -2.60 0.41 -24.00
CA GLN A 95 -3.66 0.00 -24.94
C GLN A 95 -4.98 0.75 -24.71
N VAL A 96 -5.32 1.03 -23.45
CA VAL A 96 -6.50 1.86 -23.15
C VAL A 96 -6.29 3.31 -23.58
N ALA A 97 -5.13 3.90 -23.24
CA ALA A 97 -4.85 5.31 -23.53
C ALA A 97 -4.71 5.61 -25.03
N ASP A 98 -4.03 4.73 -25.76
CA ASP A 98 -3.65 4.98 -27.16
C ASP A 98 -4.71 4.46 -28.14
N GLU A 99 -5.43 3.39 -27.76
CA GLU A 99 -6.32 2.65 -28.67
C GLU A 99 -7.77 2.53 -28.15
N GLY A 100 -8.06 3.03 -26.95
CA GLY A 100 -9.41 2.97 -26.38
C GLY A 100 -9.86 1.54 -26.03
N ARG A 101 -8.93 0.61 -25.78
CA ARG A 101 -9.24 -0.80 -25.44
C ARG A 101 -9.76 -1.00 -24.00
N PHE A 102 -10.83 -0.30 -23.63
CA PHE A 102 -11.41 -0.34 -22.28
C PHE A 102 -11.86 -1.74 -21.85
N GLU A 103 -12.34 -2.59 -22.76
CA GLU A 103 -12.69 -3.98 -22.43
C GLU A 103 -11.47 -4.78 -21.94
N THR A 104 -10.28 -4.56 -22.52
CA THR A 104 -9.03 -5.14 -22.03
C THR A 104 -8.69 -4.61 -20.63
N GLY A 105 -8.89 -3.33 -20.38
CA GLY A 105 -8.76 -2.73 -19.05
C GLY A 105 -9.69 -3.36 -18.02
N ARG A 106 -10.96 -3.56 -18.36
CA ARG A 106 -11.95 -4.20 -17.48
C ARG A 106 -11.65 -5.68 -17.26
N GLN A 107 -11.08 -6.38 -18.24
CA GLN A 107 -10.60 -7.76 -18.05
C GLN A 107 -9.46 -7.79 -17.03
N LEU A 108 -8.45 -6.93 -17.17
CA LEU A 108 -7.34 -6.86 -16.21
C LEU A 108 -7.84 -6.68 -14.77
N VAL A 109 -8.84 -5.81 -14.55
CA VAL A 109 -9.42 -5.58 -13.21
C VAL A 109 -10.02 -6.86 -12.61
N ARG A 110 -10.64 -7.73 -13.41
CA ARG A 110 -11.17 -9.02 -12.95
C ARG A 110 -10.04 -9.96 -12.56
N GLU A 111 -9.05 -10.12 -13.44
CA GLU A 111 -7.88 -10.99 -13.20
C GLU A 111 -7.09 -10.56 -11.97
N LEU A 112 -6.94 -9.25 -11.76
CA LEU A 112 -6.24 -8.70 -10.60
C LEU A 112 -6.90 -9.08 -9.27
N ARG A 113 -8.23 -9.22 -9.22
CA ARG A 113 -8.91 -9.64 -7.98
C ARG A 113 -8.57 -11.07 -7.62
N GLU A 114 -8.60 -11.96 -8.60
CA GLU A 114 -8.29 -13.38 -8.40
C GLU A 114 -6.81 -13.56 -8.02
N TRP A 115 -5.92 -12.90 -8.75
CA TRP A 115 -4.50 -12.89 -8.46
C TRP A 115 -4.21 -12.36 -7.06
N PHE A 116 -4.80 -11.21 -6.69
CA PHE A 116 -4.55 -10.58 -5.38
C PHE A 116 -4.98 -11.48 -4.22
N ALA A 117 -6.15 -12.09 -4.30
CA ALA A 117 -6.63 -12.98 -3.25
C ALA A 117 -5.72 -14.21 -3.06
N TRP A 118 -5.20 -14.78 -4.15
CA TRP A 118 -4.22 -15.85 -4.08
C TRP A 118 -2.88 -15.36 -3.51
N HIS A 119 -2.41 -14.19 -3.95
CA HIS A 119 -1.13 -13.63 -3.56
C HIS A 119 -1.06 -13.37 -2.05
N VAL A 120 -2.07 -12.69 -1.52
CA VAL A 120 -2.23 -12.40 -0.08
C VAL A 120 -2.19 -13.70 0.75
N LYS A 121 -2.96 -14.71 0.34
CA LYS A 121 -3.12 -15.97 1.08
C LYS A 121 -1.92 -16.92 0.97
N SER A 122 -0.95 -16.63 0.11
CA SER A 122 0.18 -17.53 -0.15
C SER A 122 1.52 -16.88 0.11
N MET A 123 1.81 -15.75 -0.53
CA MET A 123 3.13 -15.12 -0.51
C MET A 123 3.23 -14.09 0.62
N ASP A 124 2.22 -13.23 0.75
CA ASP A 124 2.20 -12.17 1.77
C ASP A 124 2.04 -12.77 3.16
N ALA A 125 1.19 -13.79 3.32
CA ALA A 125 1.02 -14.52 4.58
C ALA A 125 2.36 -15.05 5.14
N LEU A 126 3.25 -15.58 4.28
CA LEU A 126 4.57 -16.05 4.69
C LEU A 126 5.51 -14.90 5.08
N MET A 127 5.42 -13.77 4.38
CA MET A 127 6.20 -12.57 4.70
C MET A 127 5.77 -11.98 6.05
N VAL A 128 4.45 -11.86 6.28
CA VAL A 128 3.87 -11.37 7.54
C VAL A 128 4.25 -12.27 8.72
N GLU A 129 4.29 -13.59 8.53
CA GLU A 129 4.78 -14.49 9.58
C GLU A 129 6.25 -14.20 9.92
N GLY A 130 7.10 -14.00 8.91
CA GLY A 130 8.49 -13.58 9.13
C GLY A 130 8.62 -12.24 9.87
N LEU A 131 7.77 -11.26 9.56
CA LEU A 131 7.72 -9.98 10.28
C LEU A 131 7.39 -10.16 11.77
N ARG A 132 6.47 -11.07 12.09
CA ARG A 132 6.10 -11.41 13.47
C ARG A 132 7.22 -12.08 14.23
N GLU A 133 7.85 -13.09 13.63
CA GLU A 133 8.95 -13.83 14.24
C GLU A 133 10.14 -12.92 14.57
N ARG A 134 10.41 -11.91 13.73
CA ARG A 134 11.51 -10.95 13.92
C ARG A 134 11.17 -9.78 14.86
N GLY A 135 9.90 -9.64 15.26
CA GLY A 135 9.43 -8.52 16.06
C GLY A 135 9.42 -7.17 15.32
N ILE A 136 9.51 -7.18 13.98
CA ILE A 136 9.35 -5.98 13.13
C ILE A 136 7.87 -5.62 13.03
N ALA A 137 6.98 -6.62 13.08
CA ALA A 137 5.55 -6.40 13.20
C ALA A 137 5.19 -5.87 14.60
N LYS A 138 5.33 -4.56 14.80
CA LYS A 138 4.56 -3.82 15.80
C LYS A 138 4.20 -2.43 15.30
N ALA A 139 2.91 -2.12 15.42
CA ALA A 139 2.37 -0.79 15.34
C ALA A 139 3.07 0.11 16.36
N ASP A 140 4.08 0.87 15.93
CA ASP A 140 4.57 2.05 16.64
C ASP A 140 5.55 2.83 15.76
N GLN A 141 5.01 3.59 14.81
CA GLN A 141 5.54 4.90 14.42
C GLN A 141 4.37 5.86 14.11
N VAL A 142 3.51 6.07 15.12
CA VAL A 142 2.64 7.24 15.21
C VAL A 142 2.84 7.86 16.59
N ASP A 143 3.99 8.46 16.82
CA ASP A 143 4.19 9.69 17.61
C ASP A 143 5.68 9.92 17.88
N GLN A 144 6.33 10.71 17.02
CA GLN A 144 7.46 11.55 17.40
C GLN A 144 7.34 12.89 16.66
N VAL A 145 6.33 13.67 17.04
CA VAL A 145 6.29 15.12 16.79
C VAL A 145 5.44 15.74 17.88
N ASP A 146 6.11 16.27 18.91
CA ASP A 146 5.86 17.60 19.49
C ASP A 146 6.39 17.68 20.93
N GLN A 147 7.62 18.22 21.06
CA GLN A 147 7.86 19.44 21.83
C GLN A 147 9.36 19.77 21.84
N VAL A 148 9.75 20.66 20.93
CA VAL A 148 10.85 21.61 21.16
C VAL A 148 10.24 22.98 21.39
N ASP A 149 10.80 23.65 22.39
CA ASP A 149 10.85 25.08 22.65
C ASP A 149 9.66 25.80 23.33
N GLN A 150 9.89 26.11 24.61
CA GLN A 150 9.73 27.47 25.09
C GLN A 150 10.87 27.86 26.07
N VAL A 151 11.77 28.66 25.53
CA VAL A 151 12.65 29.69 26.12
C VAL A 151 12.12 30.34 27.41
N ASP A 152 12.96 30.64 28.41
CA ASP A 152 13.76 31.88 28.45
C ASP A 152 14.63 32.01 29.73
N GLN A 153 15.64 32.87 29.61
CA GLN A 153 16.74 33.21 30.52
C GLN A 153 16.34 33.83 31.87
N VAL A 154 17.18 33.62 32.90
CA VAL A 154 17.88 34.62 33.76
C VAL A 154 18.63 33.81 34.86
N ASP A 155 19.85 34.05 35.33
CA ASP A 155 20.83 35.12 35.17
C ASP A 155 22.21 34.51 35.52
N GLN A 156 23.25 34.92 34.81
CA GLN A 156 24.64 34.61 35.08
C GLN A 156 25.35 35.92 35.43
N VAL A 157 25.79 36.05 36.68
CA VAL A 157 26.81 36.99 37.21
C VAL A 157 27.10 36.52 38.64
N ASP A 158 28.31 36.29 39.14
CA ASP A 158 29.67 36.55 38.72
C ASP A 158 30.60 35.58 39.49
N GLN A 159 31.74 35.20 38.91
CA GLN A 159 32.92 34.79 39.68
C GLN A 159 33.68 36.06 40.08
N VAL A 160 34.33 36.07 41.26
CA VAL A 160 35.77 36.30 41.54
C VAL A 160 35.94 36.90 42.95
N VAL A 161 36.87 36.30 43.71
CA VAL A 161 37.49 36.67 45.01
C VAL A 161 36.83 36.13 46.28
#